data_AF-A0A9D8ELI4-F1
#
_entry.id   AF-A0A9D8ELI4-F1
#
_cell.length_a   1.000
_cell.length_b   1.000
_cell.length_c   1.000
_cell.angle_alpha   90.00
_cell.angle_beta   90.00
_cell.angle_gamma   90.00
#
_symmetry.space_group_name_H-M   'P 1'
#
loop_
_entity.id
_entity.type
_entity.pdbx_description
1 polymer ?
#
loop_
_entity_poly.entity_id
_entity_poly.type
_entity_poly.pdbx_seq_one_letter_code
_entity_poly.pdbx_strand_id
1 'polypeptide(L)'
;MEDKLEIKRKRGRKASPEKETKKRNFLEILKKNLGNASKTVEETGIDWIQYYAWKNKDRDFQNELKYIQEEVVPDHFEQEAIELVQEKRQGAAQVIMFMLNSKAKHRGYSYGKQVEEKEPKPKDMKKAKEMWEKTFGKMPATSPKIHKLNVNGSA
;
A
#
# COMPACT_ATOMS: atom_id res chain seq x y z
N MET A 1 -40.89 -5.71 50.69
CA MET A 1 -39.50 -5.30 50.43
C MET A 1 -38.89 -6.43 49.62
N GLU A 2 -39.27 -6.54 48.36
CA GLU A 2 -38.54 -5.94 47.23
C GLU A 2 -37.12 -6.51 47.13
N ASP A 3 -36.92 -7.47 46.23
CA ASP A 3 -35.93 -7.27 45.17
C ASP A 3 -36.09 -8.31 44.05
N LYS A 4 -36.80 -7.87 43.00
CA LYS A 4 -36.85 -8.55 41.71
C LYS A 4 -35.65 -8.09 40.88
N LEU A 5 -34.49 -8.73 41.04
CA LEU A 5 -33.40 -8.61 40.06
C LEU A 5 -33.56 -9.65 38.96
N GLU A 6 -34.61 -9.47 38.16
CA GLU A 6 -34.79 -10.19 36.90
C GLU A 6 -33.86 -9.59 35.85
N ILE A 7 -32.66 -10.18 35.71
CA ILE A 7 -31.70 -9.84 34.66
C ILE A 7 -32.28 -10.32 33.32
N LYS A 8 -33.11 -9.48 32.69
CA LYS A 8 -33.52 -9.63 31.29
C LYS A 8 -32.30 -9.48 30.38
N ARG A 9 -31.62 -10.60 30.10
CA ARG A 9 -30.69 -10.72 28.97
C ARG A 9 -31.49 -10.46 27.69
N LYS A 10 -31.53 -9.22 27.21
CA LYS A 10 -32.04 -8.88 25.87
C LYS A 10 -31.19 -9.65 24.86
N ARG A 11 -31.68 -10.80 24.41
CA ARG A 11 -31.11 -11.53 23.28
C ARG A 11 -31.14 -10.58 22.09
N GLY A 12 -29.97 -10.07 21.68
CA GLY A 12 -29.85 -9.20 20.51
C GLY A 12 -30.53 -9.86 19.31
N ARG A 13 -31.38 -9.12 18.62
CA ARG A 13 -32.10 -9.59 17.43
C ARG A 13 -31.06 -9.95 16.37
N LYS A 14 -30.85 -11.24 16.09
CA LYS A 14 -29.95 -11.70 15.02
C LYS A 14 -30.44 -11.12 13.68
N ALA A 15 -29.51 -10.71 12.82
CA ALA A 15 -29.83 -10.21 11.49
C ALA A 15 -30.59 -11.27 10.68
N SER A 16 -31.53 -10.82 9.83
CA SER A 16 -32.23 -11.71 8.90
C SER A 16 -31.24 -12.36 7.94
N PRO A 17 -31.37 -13.67 7.63
CA PRO A 17 -30.48 -14.36 6.70
C PRO A 17 -30.36 -13.68 5.34
N GLU A 18 -31.42 -13.03 4.85
CA GLU A 18 -31.40 -12.27 3.59
C GLU A 18 -30.40 -11.11 3.60
N LYS A 19 -30.25 -10.41 4.74
CA LYS A 19 -29.32 -9.29 4.88
C LYS A 19 -27.87 -9.75 4.86
N GLU A 20 -27.60 -10.90 5.48
CA GLU A 20 -26.28 -11.52 5.47
C GLU A 20 -25.89 -11.99 4.05
N THR A 21 -26.84 -12.55 3.29
CA THR A 21 -26.61 -12.91 1.89
C THR A 21 -26.24 -11.70 1.03
N LYS A 22 -26.92 -10.56 1.20
CA LYS A 22 -26.63 -9.32 0.44
C LYS A 22 -25.24 -8.77 0.75
N LYS A 23 -24.82 -8.75 2.02
CA LYS A 23 -23.47 -8.32 2.42
C LYS A 23 -22.39 -9.22 1.82
N ARG A 24 -22.58 -10.54 1.92
CA ARG A 24 -21.64 -11.52 1.35
C ARG A 24 -21.53 -11.36 -0.17
N ASN A 25 -22.66 -11.22 -0.86
CA ASN A 25 -22.68 -10.97 -2.29
C ASN A 25 -21.92 -9.68 -2.66
N PHE A 26 -22.12 -8.60 -1.89
CA PHE A 26 -21.38 -7.36 -2.09
C PHE A 26 -19.87 -7.55 -1.96
N LEU A 27 -19.41 -8.25 -0.92
CA LEU A 27 -17.98 -8.49 -0.68
C LEU A 27 -17.35 -9.35 -1.77
N GLU A 28 -18.06 -10.36 -2.29
CA GLU A 28 -17.58 -11.19 -3.41
C GLU A 28 -17.47 -10.40 -4.72
N ILE A 29 -18.47 -9.56 -5.03
CA ILE A 29 -18.41 -8.69 -6.20
C ILE A 29 -17.33 -7.61 -6.04
N LEU A 30 -17.10 -7.13 -4.81
CA LEU A 30 -16.04 -6.18 -4.54
C LEU A 30 -14.65 -6.76 -4.83
N LYS A 31 -14.41 -8.04 -4.48
CA LYS A 31 -13.17 -8.75 -4.84
C LYS A 31 -13.00 -8.80 -6.35
N LYS A 32 -14.04 -9.19 -7.09
CA LYS A 32 -14.04 -9.22 -8.56
C LYS A 32 -13.78 -7.86 -9.20
N ASN A 33 -14.27 -6.79 -8.56
CA ASN A 33 -14.11 -5.42 -9.03
C ASN A 33 -12.86 -4.72 -8.46
N LEU A 34 -11.89 -5.48 -7.93
CA LEU A 34 -10.60 -4.97 -7.44
C LEU A 34 -10.76 -3.83 -6.42
N GLY A 35 -11.76 -3.95 -5.55
CA GLY A 35 -12.03 -2.96 -4.51
C GLY A 35 -12.76 -1.70 -5.00
N ASN A 36 -13.25 -1.65 -6.25
CA ASN A 36 -14.06 -0.54 -6.75
C ASN A 36 -15.48 -0.60 -6.17
N ALA A 37 -15.71 0.16 -5.10
CA ALA A 37 -17.02 0.22 -4.44
C ALA A 37 -18.12 0.78 -5.35
N SER A 38 -17.82 1.75 -6.23
CA SER A 38 -18.84 2.35 -7.10
C SER A 38 -19.40 1.34 -8.09
N LYS A 39 -18.51 0.61 -8.77
CA LYS A 39 -18.89 -0.46 -9.69
C LYS A 39 -19.62 -1.59 -8.95
N THR A 40 -19.19 -1.91 -7.73
CA THR A 40 -19.82 -2.95 -6.91
C THR A 40 -21.24 -2.55 -6.49
N VAL A 41 -21.47 -1.30 -6.10
CA VAL A 41 -22.81 -0.78 -5.75
C VAL A 41 -23.75 -0.89 -6.94
N GLU A 42 -23.28 -0.50 -8.14
CA GLU A 42 -24.04 -0.63 -9.39
C GLU A 42 -24.39 -2.10 -9.71
N GLU A 43 -23.41 -3.00 -9.62
CA GLU A 43 -23.60 -4.43 -9.98
C GLU A 43 -24.44 -5.20 -8.95
N THR A 44 -24.34 -4.85 -7.67
CA THR A 44 -25.11 -5.51 -6.60
C THR A 44 -26.52 -4.95 -6.44
N GLY A 45 -26.80 -3.77 -7.02
CA GLY A 45 -28.08 -3.07 -6.89
C GLY A 45 -28.37 -2.59 -5.46
N ILE A 46 -27.35 -2.47 -4.60
CA ILE A 46 -27.55 -1.86 -3.27
C ILE A 46 -27.50 -0.34 -3.38
N ASP A 47 -28.04 0.35 -2.39
CA ASP A 47 -27.89 1.80 -2.29
C ASP A 47 -26.61 2.20 -1.53
N TRP A 48 -26.07 3.38 -1.81
CA TRP A 48 -24.91 3.93 -1.10
C TRP A 48 -25.17 4.10 0.39
N ILE A 49 -26.39 4.47 0.81
CA ILE A 49 -26.76 4.60 2.22
C ILE A 49 -26.63 3.23 2.90
N GLN A 50 -27.03 2.16 2.21
CA GLN A 50 -26.91 0.78 2.70
C GLN A 50 -25.44 0.39 2.88
N TYR A 51 -24.59 0.68 1.90
CA TYR A 51 -23.14 0.45 1.98
C TYR A 51 -22.50 1.17 3.17
N TYR A 52 -22.74 2.47 3.32
CA TYR A 52 -22.18 3.24 4.43
C TYR A 52 -22.74 2.79 5.79
N ALA A 53 -24.01 2.39 5.84
CA ALA A 53 -24.58 1.83 7.06
C ALA A 53 -23.86 0.55 7.48
N TRP A 54 -23.54 -0.35 6.54
CA TRP A 54 -22.75 -1.55 6.84
C TRP A 54 -21.33 -1.20 7.24
N LYS A 55 -20.64 -0.38 6.44
CA LYS A 55 -19.25 0.04 6.71
C LYS A 55 -19.06 0.65 8.11
N ASN A 56 -20.04 1.40 8.61
CA ASN A 56 -19.91 2.15 9.86
C ASN A 56 -20.50 1.43 11.09
N LYS A 57 -21.48 0.54 10.91
CA LYS A 57 -22.22 -0.09 12.02
C LYS A 57 -21.94 -1.58 12.17
N ASP A 58 -21.45 -2.24 11.13
CA ASP A 58 -21.17 -3.66 11.11
C ASP A 58 -19.67 -3.90 11.10
N ARG A 59 -19.15 -4.33 12.26
CA ARG A 59 -17.73 -4.56 12.46
C ARG A 59 -17.20 -5.72 11.60
N ASP A 60 -17.99 -6.76 11.40
CA ASP A 60 -17.55 -7.93 10.64
C ASP A 60 -17.46 -7.58 9.15
N PHE A 61 -18.46 -6.86 8.63
CA PHE A 61 -18.41 -6.31 7.27
C PHE A 61 -17.23 -5.34 7.09
N GLN A 62 -16.98 -4.47 8.07
CA GLN A 62 -15.86 -3.53 8.02
C GLN A 62 -14.51 -4.26 7.99
N ASN A 63 -14.33 -5.30 8.80
CA ASN A 63 -13.11 -6.08 8.83
C ASN A 63 -12.86 -6.81 7.51
N GLU A 64 -13.89 -7.43 6.94
CA GLU A 64 -13.78 -8.13 5.66
C GLU A 64 -13.53 -7.13 4.51
N LEU A 65 -14.22 -5.98 4.51
CA LEU A 65 -13.99 -4.90 3.56
C LEU A 65 -12.53 -4.42 3.62
N LYS A 66 -12.00 -4.25 4.84
CA LYS A 66 -10.61 -3.85 5.07
C LYS A 66 -9.65 -4.92 4.56
N TYR A 67 -9.88 -6.18 4.90
CA TYR A 67 -9.08 -7.31 4.43
C TYR A 67 -9.03 -7.38 2.90
N ILE A 68 -10.17 -7.20 2.23
CA ILE A 68 -10.21 -7.17 0.76
C ILE A 68 -9.37 -6.02 0.21
N GLN A 69 -9.49 -4.82 0.79
CA GLN A 69 -8.81 -3.62 0.28
C GLN A 69 -7.31 -3.57 0.59
N GLU A 70 -6.89 -4.10 1.73
CA GLU A 70 -5.51 -4.04 2.23
C GLU A 70 -4.71 -5.30 1.90
N GLU A 71 -5.36 -6.43 1.65
CA GLU A 71 -4.68 -7.70 1.36
C GLU A 71 -5.01 -8.21 -0.04
N VAL A 72 -6.27 -8.59 -0.29
CA VAL A 72 -6.67 -9.30 -1.52
C VAL A 72 -6.42 -8.45 -2.78
N VAL A 73 -6.77 -7.17 -2.75
CA VAL A 73 -6.62 -6.27 -3.90
C VAL A 73 -5.13 -5.97 -4.19
N PRO A 74 -4.31 -5.60 -3.19
CA PRO A 74 -2.86 -5.52 -3.38
C PRO A 74 -2.21 -6.80 -3.93
N ASP A 75 -2.55 -7.99 -3.41
CA ASP A 75 -2.01 -9.27 -3.92
C ASP A 75 -2.27 -9.44 -5.42
N HIS A 76 -3.48 -9.09 -5.88
CA HIS A 76 -3.82 -9.14 -7.30
C HIS A 76 -2.99 -8.14 -8.12
N PHE A 77 -2.82 -6.90 -7.65
CA PHE A 77 -1.97 -5.93 -8.33
C PHE A 77 -0.51 -6.36 -8.37
N GLU A 78 0.00 -7.00 -7.32
CA GLU A 78 1.35 -7.56 -7.29
C GLU A 78 1.54 -8.66 -8.35
N GLN A 79 0.55 -9.55 -8.49
CA GLN A 79 0.55 -10.57 -9.53
C GLN A 79 0.55 -9.95 -10.94
N GLU A 80 -0.37 -9.03 -11.21
CA GLU A 80 -0.47 -8.34 -12.51
C GLU A 80 0.80 -7.56 -12.83
N ALA A 81 1.46 -6.96 -11.83
CA ALA A 81 2.75 -6.28 -12.03
C ALA A 81 3.82 -7.24 -12.54
N ILE A 82 3.90 -8.45 -11.97
CA ILE A 82 4.88 -9.48 -12.36
C ILE A 82 4.65 -9.89 -13.82
N GLU A 83 3.39 -10.16 -14.19
CA GLU A 83 3.01 -10.55 -15.54
C GLU A 83 3.34 -9.45 -16.57
N LEU A 84 3.03 -8.19 -16.28
CA LEU A 84 3.33 -7.07 -17.19
C LEU A 84 4.84 -6.84 -17.39
N VAL A 85 5.66 -7.08 -16.36
CA VAL A 85 7.12 -7.02 -16.48
C VAL A 85 7.63 -8.12 -17.42
N GLN A 86 7.07 -9.34 -17.31
CA GLN A 86 7.41 -10.45 -18.21
C GLN A 86 7.02 -10.14 -19.66
N GLU A 87 5.86 -9.50 -19.87
CA GLU A 87 5.36 -9.10 -21.20
C GLU A 87 5.97 -7.81 -21.77
N LYS A 88 6.91 -7.16 -21.06
CA LYS A 88 7.54 -5.89 -21.45
C LYS A 88 6.57 -4.72 -21.72
N ARG A 89 5.40 -4.69 -21.07
CA ARG A 89 4.40 -3.61 -21.21
C ARG A 89 4.65 -2.49 -20.19
N GLN A 90 5.66 -1.65 -20.46
CA GLN A 90 6.16 -0.64 -19.50
C GLN A 90 5.11 0.38 -19.05
N GLY A 91 4.16 0.79 -19.91
CA GLY A 91 3.14 1.78 -19.56
C GLY A 91 2.13 1.28 -18.52
N ALA A 92 1.74 0.00 -18.60
CA ALA A 92 0.80 -0.59 -17.66
C ALA A 92 1.44 -0.84 -16.28
N ALA A 93 2.74 -1.18 -16.25
CA ALA A 93 3.48 -1.37 -15.00
C ALA A 93 3.53 -0.10 -14.13
N GLN A 94 3.63 1.09 -14.74
CA GLN A 94 3.63 2.36 -13.99
C GLN A 94 2.31 2.62 -13.26
N VAL A 95 1.18 2.30 -13.90
CA VAL A 95 -0.15 2.47 -13.30
C VAL A 95 -0.32 1.53 -12.10
N ILE A 96 0.15 0.28 -12.22
CA ILE A 96 0.10 -0.67 -11.11
C ILE A 96 1.01 -0.21 -9.96
N MET A 97 2.22 0.27 -10.25
CA MET A 97 3.11 0.82 -9.22
C MET A 97 2.49 2.04 -8.52
N PHE A 98 1.79 2.92 -9.25
CA PHE A 98 1.04 4.02 -8.64
C PHE A 98 -0.06 3.50 -7.69
N MET A 99 -0.79 2.46 -8.09
CA MET A 99 -1.82 1.83 -7.27
C MET A 99 -1.25 1.21 -6.00
N LEU A 100 -0.17 0.42 -6.10
CA LEU A 100 0.51 -0.22 -4.97
C LEU A 100 1.08 0.83 -4.00
N ASN A 101 1.77 1.85 -4.50
CA ASN A 101 2.25 2.97 -3.68
C ASN A 101 1.14 3.75 -2.97
N SER A 102 -0.09 3.69 -3.47
CA SER A 102 -1.23 4.39 -2.87
C SER A 102 -1.98 3.52 -1.86
N LYS A 103 -2.22 2.25 -2.20
CA LYS A 103 -3.10 1.33 -1.46
C LYS A 103 -2.38 0.33 -0.58
N ALA A 104 -1.13 -0.01 -0.88
CA ALA A 104 -0.34 -1.03 -0.20
C ALA A 104 0.83 -0.45 0.61
N LYS A 105 0.73 0.80 1.07
CA LYS A 105 1.80 1.47 1.85
C LYS A 105 2.18 0.70 3.11
N HIS A 106 1.20 0.06 3.76
CA HIS A 106 1.41 -0.78 4.94
C HIS A 106 2.30 -1.98 4.66
N ARG A 107 2.40 -2.42 3.39
CA ARG A 107 3.29 -3.50 2.93
C ARG A 107 4.70 -3.01 2.54
N GLY A 108 5.01 -1.73 2.73
CA GLY A 108 6.33 -1.15 2.43
C GLY A 108 6.44 -0.48 1.05
N TYR A 109 5.36 -0.44 0.26
CA TYR A 109 5.34 0.35 -0.97
C TYR A 109 5.47 1.84 -0.66
N SER A 110 6.45 2.49 -1.28
CA SER A 110 6.67 3.92 -1.15
C SER A 110 7.32 4.48 -2.41
N TYR A 111 7.05 5.76 -2.68
CA TYR A 111 7.84 6.50 -3.66
C TYR A 111 9.25 6.66 -3.12
N GLY A 112 10.22 6.03 -3.77
CA GLY A 112 11.63 6.29 -3.52
C GLY A 112 11.90 7.78 -3.67
N LYS A 113 12.43 8.42 -2.63
CA LYS A 113 12.92 9.79 -2.75
C LYS A 113 14.10 9.75 -3.71
N GLN A 114 14.00 10.48 -4.82
CA GLN A 114 15.20 10.84 -5.57
C GLN A 114 16.06 11.68 -4.62
N VAL A 115 17.19 11.13 -4.19
CA VAL A 115 18.22 11.91 -3.52
C VAL A 115 18.82 12.76 -4.63
N GLU A 116 18.45 14.03 -4.68
CA GLU A 116 19.23 15.01 -5.42
C GLU A 116 20.64 14.95 -4.86
N GLU A 117 21.58 14.45 -5.66
CA GLU A 117 23.00 14.54 -5.38
C GLU A 117 23.37 16.02 -5.40
N LYS A 118 23.21 16.68 -4.25
CA LYS A 118 23.67 18.06 -4.08
C LYS A 118 25.17 18.01 -4.13
N GLU A 119 25.76 18.70 -5.11
CA GLU A 119 27.20 18.90 -5.13
C GLU A 119 27.67 19.38 -3.75
N PRO A 120 28.73 18.78 -3.18
CA PRO A 120 29.19 19.13 -1.86
C PRO A 120 29.56 20.62 -1.85
N LYS A 121 28.99 21.38 -0.90
CA LYS A 121 29.25 22.82 -0.84
C LYS A 121 30.75 23.04 -0.59
N PRO A 122 31.37 24.09 -1.16
CA PRO A 122 32.81 24.34 -1.01
C PRO A 122 33.33 24.37 0.44
N LYS A 123 32.46 24.76 1.38
CA LYS A 123 32.77 24.81 2.83
C LYS A 123 32.93 23.41 3.43
N ASP A 124 32.15 22.45 2.97
CA ASP A 124 32.19 21.05 3.43
C ASP A 124 33.43 20.34 2.88
N MET A 125 33.83 20.69 1.65
CA MET A 125 35.07 20.22 1.02
C MET A 125 36.32 20.71 1.76
N LYS A 126 36.33 21.96 2.25
CA LYS A 126 37.45 22.50 3.04
C LYS A 126 37.61 21.76 4.36
N LYS A 127 36.51 21.51 5.07
CA LYS A 127 36.51 20.79 6.35
C LYS A 127 36.92 19.32 6.18
N ALA A 128 36.48 18.68 5.10
CA ALA A 128 36.88 17.31 4.76
C ALA A 128 38.39 17.23 4.44
N LYS A 129 38.91 18.22 3.70
CA LYS A 129 40.35 18.33 3.39
C LYS A 129 41.19 18.52 4.65
N GLU A 130 40.79 19.43 5.54
CA GLU A 130 41.47 19.65 6.82
C GLU A 130 41.46 18.39 7.71
N MET A 131 40.34 17.66 7.77
CA MET A 131 40.27 16.39 8.52
C MET A 131 41.17 15.31 7.90
N TRP A 132 41.18 15.19 6.58
CA TRP A 132 42.03 14.23 5.89
C TRP A 132 43.51 14.53 6.10
N GLU A 133 43.91 15.80 5.91
CA GLU A 133 45.30 16.22 6.07
C GLU A 133 45.80 16.05 7.52
N LYS A 134 44.91 16.25 8.50
CA LYS A 134 45.22 16.00 9.91
C LYS A 134 45.37 14.51 10.26
N THR A 135 44.64 13.63 9.56
CA THR A 135 44.57 12.20 9.88
C THR A 135 45.58 11.37 9.09
N PHE A 136 45.83 11.73 7.84
CA PHE A 136 46.63 10.96 6.87
C PHE A 136 47.78 11.74 6.26
N GLY A 137 48.01 13.00 6.67
CA GLY A 137 49.02 13.88 6.09
C GLY A 137 48.60 14.51 4.76
N LYS A 138 49.53 15.23 4.13
CA LYS A 138 49.23 16.05 2.94
C LYS A 138 48.64 15.19 1.82
N MET A 139 47.47 15.57 1.33
CA MET A 139 46.76 14.82 0.29
C MET A 139 47.65 14.72 -0.98
N PRO A 140 47.84 13.53 -1.57
CA PRO A 140 48.65 13.39 -2.78
C PRO A 140 48.03 14.20 -3.92
N ALA A 141 48.87 14.92 -4.68
CA ALA A 141 48.44 15.88 -5.70
C ALA A 141 47.63 15.26 -6.86
N THR A 142 47.63 13.93 -6.97
CA THR A 142 46.82 13.19 -7.92
C THR A 142 45.66 12.55 -7.18
N SER A 143 44.44 13.02 -7.45
CA SER A 143 43.22 12.28 -7.09
C SER A 143 43.40 10.82 -7.50
N PRO A 144 43.10 9.83 -6.63
CA PRO A 144 43.02 8.44 -7.07
C PRO A 144 42.09 8.41 -8.28
N LYS A 145 42.59 7.91 -9.41
CA LYS A 145 41.72 7.65 -10.56
C LYS A 145 40.66 6.69 -10.05
N ILE A 146 39.45 7.18 -9.82
CA ILE A 146 38.30 6.33 -9.60
C ILE A 146 38.16 5.58 -10.93
N HIS A 147 38.66 4.35 -11.00
CA HIS A 147 38.31 3.48 -12.11
C HIS A 147 36.80 3.34 -12.02
N LYS A 148 36.09 4.00 -12.95
CA LYS A 148 34.68 3.74 -13.19
C LYS A 148 34.60 2.24 -13.44
N LEU A 149 34.11 1.49 -12.46
CA LEU A 149 33.68 0.12 -12.64
C LEU A 149 32.61 0.19 -13.73
N ASN A 150 33.00 -0.17 -14.95
CA ASN A 150 32.07 -0.33 -16.04
C ASN A 150 31.27 -1.60 -15.74
N VAL A 151 30.21 -1.46 -14.95
CA VAL A 151 29.16 -2.49 -14.80
C VAL A 151 28.27 -2.46 -16.03
N ASN A 152 28.87 -2.73 -17.18
CA ASN A 152 28.20 -3.15 -18.40
C ASN A 152 29.05 -4.27 -19.01
N GLY A 153 28.96 -5.45 -18.40
CA GLY A 153 29.38 -6.70 -19.00
C GLY A 153 28.17 -7.37 -19.63
N SER A 154 28.14 -7.40 -20.96
CA SER A 154 27.28 -8.25 -21.79
C SER A 154 27.52 -9.73 -21.50
N ALA A 155 26.45 -10.52 -21.46
CA ALA A 155 26.16 -11.66 -22.35
C ALA A 155 24.85 -12.32 -21.92
#